data_AF-A0A1X1NP80-F1
#
_entry.id   AF-A0A1X1NP80-F1
#
_cell.length_a   1.000
_cell.length_b   1.000
_cell.length_c   1.000
_cell.angle_alpha   90.00
_cell.angle_beta   90.00
_cell.angle_gamma   90.00
#
_symmetry.space_group_name_H-M   'P 1'
#
loop_
_entity.id
_entity.type
_entity.pdbx_description
1 polymer ?
#
loop_
_entity_poly.entity_id
_entity_poly.type
_entity_poly.pdbx_seq_one_letter_code
_entity_poly.pdbx_strand_id
1 'polypeptide(L)'
;MTDLTTPTELALSQQTEADLAVTVLDVGHGNSAVVRDGSTCAVIDAAPGDIVQRELDRVGCEHIEHLIISHSDQDHAGGGPQILLDPLRTVGTAWFNPDAKKNSRIWERLIRAVHTRHRRGGFGGHQMLHTETPQTLYCGRARLEVCHPSFLMAGTGPTDASPTFGKLDTNTVSIVVRVHLEEEPAVLLAADMDAVALKHVQENGHQLSAPVLVFPHHGGLPGKADPQSFAKDLTGLVAPRLVIFSIRGGLRPANPHREIMAGVRLAAPDAHIACTQLSVHCHEEKQLVTDRHLAVIPAAGRKSGRSCAGSVTVTRVEAGLRFDPPLETHRSFVDSGTVASPLCRLPIPGPRKAPDIIGLEEVADGT
;
A
#
# COMPACT_ATOMS: atom_id res chain seq x y z
N MET A 1 -47.83 -5.48 43.53
CA MET A 1 -47.83 -5.88 42.11
C MET A 1 -46.67 -5.17 41.46
N THR A 2 -45.66 -5.95 41.12
CA THR A 2 -44.45 -5.56 40.39
C THR A 2 -44.82 -5.11 38.99
N ASP A 3 -44.49 -3.88 38.63
CA ASP A 3 -44.42 -3.51 37.22
C ASP A 3 -42.95 -3.54 36.78
N LEU A 4 -42.74 -4.37 35.76
CA LEU A 4 -41.47 -4.73 35.14
C LEU A 4 -41.33 -3.89 33.87
N THR A 5 -40.08 -3.69 33.45
CA THR A 5 -39.65 -3.28 32.09
C THR A 5 -39.52 -1.79 31.80
N THR A 6 -38.44 -1.20 32.31
CA THR A 6 -37.62 -0.33 31.46
C THR A 6 -36.45 -1.17 30.97
N PRO A 7 -36.28 -1.41 29.67
CA PRO A 7 -35.03 -1.99 29.18
C PRO A 7 -33.93 -0.98 29.49
N THR A 8 -33.01 -1.36 30.38
CA THR A 8 -31.72 -0.72 30.48
C THR A 8 -31.05 -0.92 29.14
N GLU A 9 -31.13 0.10 28.29
CA GLU A 9 -30.35 0.23 27.07
C GLU A 9 -28.89 0.04 27.48
N LEU A 10 -28.35 -1.16 27.24
CA LEU A 10 -26.92 -1.40 27.38
C LEU A 10 -26.27 -0.34 26.51
N ALA A 11 -25.56 0.58 27.13
CA ALA A 11 -24.72 1.55 26.44
C ALA A 11 -23.85 0.75 25.45
N LEU A 12 -24.19 0.83 24.16
CA LEU A 12 -23.29 0.54 23.06
C LEU A 12 -22.00 1.25 23.44
N SER A 13 -20.96 0.49 23.77
CA SER A 13 -19.69 1.04 24.19
C SER A 13 -19.31 2.09 23.16
N GLN A 14 -19.11 3.33 23.58
CA GLN A 14 -18.62 4.39 22.72
C GLN A 14 -17.28 3.91 22.15
N GLN A 15 -17.31 3.29 20.97
CA GLN A 15 -16.11 2.92 20.23
C GLN A 15 -15.39 4.24 19.96
N THR A 16 -14.23 4.39 20.59
CA THR A 16 -13.51 5.66 20.53
C THR A 16 -13.06 5.90 19.09
N GLU A 17 -12.93 7.17 18.67
CA GLU A 17 -12.38 7.49 17.34
C GLU A 17 -11.02 6.82 17.09
N ALA A 18 -10.28 6.54 18.17
CA ALA A 18 -9.02 5.82 18.14
C ALA A 18 -9.13 4.38 17.60
N ASP A 19 -10.33 3.82 17.46
CA ASP A 19 -10.56 2.45 17.01
C ASP A 19 -10.63 2.30 15.49
N LEU A 20 -10.89 3.39 14.75
CA LEU A 20 -11.01 3.42 13.30
C LEU A 20 -9.71 3.92 12.65
N ALA A 21 -8.93 3.01 12.07
CA ALA A 21 -7.63 3.36 11.52
C ALA A 21 -7.16 2.45 10.38
N VAL A 22 -6.20 2.94 9.60
CA VAL A 22 -5.40 2.16 8.65
C VAL A 22 -3.94 2.19 9.09
N THR A 23 -3.34 1.03 9.35
CA THR A 23 -1.89 0.90 9.61
C THR A 23 -1.19 0.38 8.36
N VAL A 24 -0.32 1.18 7.75
CA VAL A 24 0.64 0.73 6.73
C VAL A 24 1.86 0.18 7.45
N LEU A 25 2.15 -1.12 7.28
CA LEU A 25 3.12 -1.82 8.09
C LEU A 25 4.53 -1.81 7.48
N ASP A 26 5.53 -1.55 8.30
CA ASP A 26 6.93 -1.88 8.03
C ASP A 26 7.12 -3.40 8.13
N VAL A 27 6.89 -4.08 7.01
CA VAL A 27 7.05 -5.53 6.84
C VAL A 27 8.41 -5.92 6.26
N GLY A 28 9.31 -4.95 6.04
CA GLY A 28 10.51 -5.17 5.26
C GLY A 28 10.22 -5.05 3.77
N HIS A 29 10.44 -6.13 3.02
CA HIS A 29 10.19 -6.10 1.58
C HIS A 29 8.75 -6.53 1.32
N GLY A 30 7.98 -5.65 0.68
CA GLY A 30 6.58 -5.90 0.38
C GLY A 30 5.63 -4.85 0.95
N ASN A 31 4.34 -5.10 0.75
CA ASN A 31 3.26 -4.29 1.30
C ASN A 31 2.44 -5.11 2.30
N SER A 32 1.98 -4.45 3.35
CA SER A 32 0.86 -4.93 4.16
C SER A 32 0.20 -3.76 4.83
N ALA A 33 -1.12 -3.74 4.84
CA ALA A 33 -1.92 -2.77 5.57
C ALA A 33 -3.00 -3.48 6.38
N VAL A 34 -3.27 -2.96 7.56
CA VAL A 34 -4.38 -3.40 8.42
C VAL A 34 -5.34 -2.24 8.58
N VAL A 35 -6.55 -2.39 8.06
CA VAL A 35 -7.68 -1.50 8.34
C VAL A 35 -8.41 -2.10 9.53
N ARG A 36 -8.75 -1.29 10.53
CA ARG A 36 -9.45 -1.76 11.72
C ARG A 36 -10.59 -0.83 12.11
N ASP A 37 -11.61 -1.44 12.70
CA ASP A 37 -12.64 -0.78 13.46
C ASP A 37 -12.99 -1.66 14.68
N GLY A 38 -12.47 -1.28 15.85
CA GLY A 38 -12.53 -2.15 17.04
C GLY A 38 -11.73 -3.44 16.85
N SER A 39 -12.36 -4.58 17.12
CA SER A 39 -11.76 -5.93 16.97
C SER A 39 -11.96 -6.56 15.57
N THR A 40 -12.64 -5.86 14.66
CA THR A 40 -12.81 -6.28 13.26
C THR A 40 -11.74 -5.61 12.40
N CYS A 41 -11.10 -6.39 11.53
CA CYS A 41 -10.08 -5.89 10.61
C CYS A 41 -10.31 -6.30 9.17
N ALA A 42 -9.72 -5.55 8.25
CA ALA A 42 -9.38 -6.01 6.92
C ALA A 42 -7.85 -5.94 6.75
N VAL A 43 -7.30 -6.93 6.06
CA VAL A 43 -5.87 -6.99 5.71
C VAL A 43 -5.76 -6.79 4.20
N ILE A 44 -4.97 -5.82 3.77
CA ILE A 44 -4.64 -5.57 2.36
C ILE A 44 -3.15 -5.83 2.17
N ASP A 45 -2.84 -6.86 1.38
CA ASP A 45 -1.56 -7.53 1.27
C ASP A 45 -1.05 -8.09 2.61
N ALA A 46 -0.25 -9.15 2.49
CA ALA A 46 0.42 -9.81 3.59
C ALA A 46 1.81 -10.24 3.11
N ALA A 47 2.80 -9.40 3.35
CA ALA A 47 4.18 -9.71 3.09
C ALA A 47 4.67 -10.85 4.00
N PRO A 48 5.72 -11.59 3.62
CA PRO A 48 6.26 -12.66 4.44
C PRO A 48 6.77 -12.16 5.80
N GLY A 49 6.56 -12.95 6.84
CA GLY A 49 7.00 -12.63 8.20
C GLY A 49 5.83 -12.59 9.18
N ASP A 50 6.08 -12.06 10.38
CA ASP A 50 5.13 -12.08 11.49
C ASP A 50 4.58 -10.69 11.87
N ILE A 51 4.94 -9.64 11.12
CA ILE A 51 4.55 -8.26 11.43
C ILE A 51 3.04 -8.07 11.35
N VAL A 52 2.38 -8.65 10.34
CA VAL A 52 0.92 -8.59 10.20
C VAL A 52 0.24 -9.25 11.40
N GLN A 53 0.67 -10.45 11.81
CA GLN A 53 0.09 -11.16 12.95
C GLN A 53 0.33 -10.39 14.26
N ARG A 54 1.53 -9.83 14.47
CA ARG A 54 1.82 -8.99 15.63
C ARG A 54 0.94 -7.73 15.68
N GLU A 55 0.64 -7.14 14.53
CA GLU A 55 -0.28 -6.01 14.46
C GLU A 55 -1.71 -6.45 14.80
N LEU A 56 -2.18 -7.55 14.20
CA LEU A 56 -3.48 -8.13 14.51
C LEU A 56 -3.61 -8.50 16.01
N ASP A 57 -2.55 -9.01 16.64
CA ASP A 57 -2.50 -9.26 18.08
C ASP A 57 -2.57 -7.94 18.87
N ARG A 58 -1.76 -6.95 18.49
CA ARG A 58 -1.68 -5.65 19.16
C ARG A 58 -3.02 -4.90 19.16
N VAL A 59 -3.75 -4.97 18.05
CA VAL A 59 -5.05 -4.27 17.90
C VAL A 59 -6.22 -5.11 18.40
N GLY A 60 -5.98 -6.32 18.94
CA GLY A 60 -7.04 -7.19 19.45
C GLY A 60 -7.98 -7.70 18.36
N CYS A 61 -7.46 -7.94 17.15
CA CYS A 61 -8.26 -8.44 16.04
C CYS A 61 -8.67 -9.90 16.29
N GLU A 62 -9.98 -10.15 16.29
CA GLU A 62 -10.59 -11.48 16.42
C GLU A 62 -11.17 -11.96 15.08
N HIS A 63 -11.59 -11.02 14.24
CA HIS A 63 -12.21 -11.28 12.95
C HIS A 63 -11.55 -10.46 11.83
N ILE A 64 -11.09 -11.15 10.79
CA ILE A 64 -10.62 -10.54 9.55
C ILE A 64 -11.75 -10.62 8.54
N GLU A 65 -12.52 -9.55 8.38
CA GLU A 65 -13.65 -9.48 7.47
C GLU A 65 -13.20 -9.71 6.01
N HIS A 66 -12.09 -9.07 5.65
CA HIS A 66 -11.53 -9.14 4.30
C HIS A 66 -10.02 -9.37 4.35
N LEU A 67 -9.55 -10.43 3.70
CA LEU A 67 -8.15 -10.60 3.33
C LEU A 67 -8.02 -10.31 1.84
N ILE A 68 -7.49 -9.15 1.47
CA ILE A 68 -7.27 -8.74 0.09
C ILE A 68 -5.79 -8.95 -0.24
N ILE A 69 -5.49 -9.71 -1.28
CA ILE A 69 -4.14 -9.87 -1.82
C ILE A 69 -4.13 -9.22 -3.20
N SER A 70 -3.38 -8.12 -3.33
CA SER A 70 -3.41 -7.26 -4.51
C SER A 70 -2.94 -7.96 -5.77
N HIS A 71 -1.90 -8.80 -5.65
CA HIS A 71 -1.37 -9.63 -6.71
C HIS A 71 -0.53 -10.78 -6.13
N SER A 72 -0.06 -11.66 -7.00
CA SER A 72 0.46 -12.99 -6.64
C SER A 72 1.95 -13.01 -6.27
N ASP A 73 2.65 -11.88 -6.23
CA ASP A 73 4.07 -11.84 -5.85
C ASP A 73 4.30 -12.08 -4.36
N GLN A 74 5.48 -12.63 -4.06
CA GLN A 74 5.79 -13.16 -2.73
C GLN A 74 5.72 -12.08 -1.64
N ASP A 75 6.17 -10.88 -1.94
CA ASP A 75 6.21 -9.73 -1.04
C ASP A 75 4.82 -9.09 -0.82
N HIS A 76 3.77 -9.60 -1.48
CA HIS A 76 2.37 -9.20 -1.26
C HIS A 76 1.51 -10.37 -0.77
N ALA A 77 1.73 -11.59 -1.28
CA ALA A 77 0.92 -12.75 -0.98
C ALA A 77 1.51 -13.64 0.14
N GLY A 78 2.78 -13.46 0.50
CA GLY A 78 3.55 -14.48 1.20
C GLY A 78 3.18 -14.78 2.64
N GLY A 79 2.58 -13.82 3.35
CA GLY A 79 2.01 -13.98 4.68
C GLY A 79 0.55 -14.47 4.66
N GLY A 80 -0.13 -14.44 3.50
CA GLY A 80 -1.53 -14.83 3.36
C GLY A 80 -1.84 -16.26 3.85
N PRO A 81 -1.02 -17.29 3.56
CA PRO A 81 -1.24 -18.63 4.10
C PRO A 81 -1.25 -18.68 5.64
N GLN A 82 -0.39 -17.89 6.29
CA GLN A 82 -0.31 -17.83 7.75
C GLN A 82 -1.58 -17.22 8.36
N ILE A 83 -2.13 -16.19 7.72
CA ILE A 83 -3.40 -15.57 8.13
C ILE A 83 -4.56 -16.56 7.96
N LEU A 84 -4.67 -17.21 6.80
CA LEU A 84 -5.77 -18.15 6.52
C LEU A 84 -5.75 -19.39 7.42
N LEU A 85 -4.57 -19.84 7.83
CA LEU A 85 -4.39 -21.02 8.66
C LEU A 85 -4.34 -20.71 10.17
N ASP A 86 -4.38 -19.43 10.55
CA ASP A 86 -4.39 -18.98 11.94
C ASP A 86 -5.64 -19.56 12.67
N PRO A 87 -5.46 -20.37 13.73
CA PRO A 87 -6.59 -20.90 14.49
C PRO A 87 -7.21 -19.86 15.43
N LEU A 88 -6.52 -18.75 15.73
CA LEU A 88 -6.98 -17.74 16.69
C LEU A 88 -7.99 -16.77 16.08
N ARG A 89 -8.06 -16.69 14.75
CA ARG A 89 -8.87 -15.69 14.04
C ARG A 89 -9.74 -16.33 12.98
N THR A 90 -10.93 -15.76 12.84
CA THR A 90 -11.80 -16.07 11.71
C THR A 90 -11.49 -15.15 10.53
N VAL A 91 -11.71 -15.66 9.32
CA VAL A 91 -11.57 -14.88 8.09
C VAL A 91 -12.92 -14.93 7.38
N GLY A 92 -13.50 -13.77 7.08
CA GLY A 92 -14.73 -13.63 6.31
C GLY A 92 -14.51 -14.05 4.87
N THR A 93 -13.88 -13.21 4.06
CA THR A 93 -13.63 -13.49 2.64
C THR A 93 -12.19 -13.23 2.25
N ALA A 94 -11.63 -14.07 1.37
CA ALA A 94 -10.35 -13.83 0.72
C ALA A 94 -10.56 -13.31 -0.71
N TRP A 95 -9.91 -12.21 -1.04
CA TRP A 95 -10.05 -11.52 -2.32
C TRP A 95 -8.71 -11.51 -3.04
N PHE A 96 -8.68 -12.11 -4.22
CA PHE A 96 -7.54 -12.00 -5.14
C PHE A 96 -7.93 -12.46 -6.54
N ASN A 97 -7.27 -11.90 -7.54
CA ASN A 97 -7.48 -12.32 -8.92
C ASN A 97 -6.52 -13.47 -9.29
N PRO A 98 -6.95 -14.41 -10.15
CA PRO A 98 -6.11 -15.52 -10.56
C PRO A 98 -4.89 -15.04 -11.35
N ASP A 99 -3.76 -15.69 -11.11
CA ASP A 99 -2.54 -15.51 -11.89
C ASP A 99 -2.01 -16.88 -12.30
N ALA A 100 -2.32 -17.28 -13.53
CA ALA A 100 -1.89 -18.55 -14.09
C ALA A 100 -0.40 -18.55 -14.52
N LYS A 101 0.21 -17.36 -14.71
CA LYS A 101 1.64 -17.24 -15.02
C LYS A 101 2.48 -17.42 -13.76
N LYS A 102 1.93 -17.16 -12.57
CA LYS A 102 2.64 -17.34 -11.30
C LYS A 102 2.71 -18.82 -10.89
N ASN A 103 3.89 -19.41 -11.02
CA ASN A 103 4.21 -20.77 -10.60
C ASN A 103 5.05 -20.83 -9.30
N SER A 104 4.99 -19.78 -8.49
CA SER A 104 5.75 -19.71 -7.25
C SER A 104 5.16 -20.64 -6.19
N ARG A 105 6.03 -21.28 -5.38
CA ARG A 105 5.60 -22.12 -4.25
C ARG A 105 4.70 -21.37 -3.27
N ILE A 106 4.89 -20.07 -3.15
CA ILE A 106 4.14 -19.24 -2.21
C ILE A 106 2.72 -18.98 -2.70
N TRP A 107 2.53 -18.74 -4.00
CA TRP A 107 1.22 -18.61 -4.61
C TRP A 107 0.42 -19.92 -4.50
N GLU A 108 1.07 -21.05 -4.80
CA GLU A 108 0.46 -22.37 -4.62
C GLU A 108 0.04 -22.62 -3.15
N ARG A 109 0.89 -22.23 -2.19
CA ARG A 109 0.58 -22.32 -0.76
C ARG A 109 -0.63 -21.48 -0.37
N LEU A 110 -0.79 -20.28 -0.92
CA LEU A 110 -1.96 -19.44 -0.65
C LEU A 110 -3.25 -20.12 -1.13
N ILE A 111 -3.27 -20.62 -2.37
CA ILE A 111 -4.42 -21.34 -2.93
C ILE A 111 -4.77 -22.57 -2.08
N ARG A 112 -3.76 -23.34 -1.65
CA ARG A 112 -3.95 -24.49 -0.75
C ARG A 112 -4.47 -24.08 0.64
N ALA A 113 -4.03 -22.94 1.16
CA ALA A 113 -4.50 -22.41 2.44
C ALA A 113 -5.98 -22.01 2.36
N VAL A 114 -6.40 -21.35 1.28
CA VAL A 114 -7.82 -21.05 0.99
C VAL A 114 -8.64 -22.34 0.96
N HIS A 115 -8.20 -23.35 0.20
CA HIS A 115 -8.88 -24.64 0.13
C HIS A 115 -9.00 -25.31 1.51
N THR A 116 -7.91 -25.30 2.28
CA THR A 116 -7.87 -25.88 3.62
C THR A 116 -8.81 -25.15 4.57
N ARG A 117 -8.82 -23.80 4.53
CA ARG A 117 -9.66 -22.96 5.39
C ARG A 117 -11.13 -23.12 5.06
N HIS A 118 -11.50 -23.17 3.79
CA HIS A 118 -12.87 -23.41 3.34
C HIS A 118 -13.44 -24.73 3.88
N ARG A 119 -12.64 -25.80 3.89
CA ARG A 119 -13.05 -27.09 4.46
C ARG A 119 -13.25 -27.10 5.97
N ARG A 120 -12.68 -26.14 6.70
CA ARG A 120 -12.85 -26.01 8.16
C ARG A 120 -14.14 -25.29 8.56
N GLY A 121 -14.85 -24.65 7.63
CA GLY A 121 -16.03 -23.83 7.90
C GLY A 121 -15.68 -22.45 8.49
N GLY A 122 -16.69 -21.56 8.52
CA GLY A 122 -16.52 -20.18 9.02
C GLY A 122 -15.67 -19.26 8.13
N PHE A 123 -15.59 -19.58 6.84
CA PHE A 123 -14.89 -18.81 5.81
C PHE A 123 -15.79 -18.73 4.56
N GLY A 124 -16.12 -17.51 4.16
CA GLY A 124 -16.95 -17.17 2.99
C GLY A 124 -16.33 -17.56 1.65
N GLY A 125 -15.08 -18.00 1.65
CA GLY A 125 -14.40 -18.51 0.46
C GLY A 125 -13.51 -17.47 -0.19
N HIS A 126 -13.07 -17.81 -1.40
CA HIS A 126 -12.28 -16.93 -2.26
C HIS A 126 -13.16 -16.33 -3.36
N GLN A 127 -12.97 -15.04 -3.63
CA GLN A 127 -13.63 -14.31 -4.70
C GLN A 127 -12.64 -13.43 -5.47
N MET A 128 -12.95 -13.16 -6.74
CA MET A 128 -12.25 -12.15 -7.53
C MET A 128 -12.64 -10.75 -7.06
N LEU A 129 -11.76 -9.77 -7.28
CA LEU A 129 -11.99 -8.39 -6.87
C LEU A 129 -11.61 -7.43 -8.00
N HIS A 130 -12.57 -6.60 -8.38
CA HIS A 130 -12.49 -5.65 -9.49
C HIS A 130 -13.43 -4.46 -9.28
N THR A 131 -13.34 -3.41 -10.10
CA THR A 131 -14.10 -2.15 -9.93
C THR A 131 -15.62 -2.32 -10.00
N GLU A 132 -16.12 -3.34 -10.70
CA GLU A 132 -17.55 -3.67 -10.83
C GLU A 132 -18.01 -4.72 -9.80
N THR A 133 -17.21 -5.01 -8.77
CA THR A 133 -17.63 -5.88 -7.67
C THR A 133 -18.89 -5.26 -7.05
N PRO A 134 -20.07 -5.92 -7.13
CA PRO A 134 -21.36 -5.30 -6.82
C PRO A 134 -21.52 -4.97 -5.33
N GLN A 135 -20.65 -5.51 -4.48
CA GLN A 135 -20.61 -5.25 -3.05
C GLN A 135 -19.49 -4.27 -2.75
N THR A 136 -19.86 -3.14 -2.17
CA THR A 136 -18.90 -2.31 -1.45
C THR A 136 -18.39 -3.10 -0.24
N LEU A 137 -17.07 -3.24 -0.15
CA LEU A 137 -16.43 -3.95 0.95
C LEU A 137 -16.36 -3.03 2.17
N TYR A 138 -16.78 -3.51 3.34
CA TYR A 138 -16.78 -2.75 4.59
C TYR A 138 -16.04 -3.51 5.68
N CYS A 139 -15.32 -2.77 6.53
CA CYS A 139 -14.75 -3.24 7.78
C CYS A 139 -15.24 -2.29 8.88
N GLY A 140 -16.41 -2.59 9.45
CA GLY A 140 -17.11 -1.65 10.33
C GLY A 140 -17.41 -0.34 9.61
N ARG A 141 -16.97 0.78 10.19
CA ARG A 141 -17.08 2.15 9.64
C ARG A 141 -16.09 2.46 8.51
N ALA A 142 -15.16 1.56 8.20
CA ALA A 142 -14.25 1.73 7.07
C ALA A 142 -14.84 1.14 5.79
N ARG A 143 -14.81 1.91 4.69
CA ARG A 143 -15.20 1.43 3.35
C ARG A 143 -13.96 1.20 2.50
N LEU A 144 -13.89 0.04 1.83
CA LEU A 144 -12.82 -0.34 0.91
C LEU A 144 -13.35 -0.29 -0.51
N GLU A 145 -12.92 0.71 -1.28
CA GLU A 145 -13.28 0.90 -2.68
C GLU A 145 -12.20 0.33 -3.59
N VAL A 146 -12.59 -0.50 -4.56
CA VAL A 146 -11.69 -1.02 -5.58
C VAL A 146 -11.59 -0.02 -6.72
N CYS A 147 -10.39 0.49 -6.97
CA CYS A 147 -10.16 1.47 -8.04
C CYS A 147 -9.56 0.85 -9.31
N HIS A 148 -9.04 -0.38 -9.20
CA HIS A 148 -8.42 -1.15 -10.29
C HIS A 148 -8.26 -2.60 -9.79
N PRO A 149 -8.24 -3.63 -10.66
CA PRO A 149 -8.53 -3.63 -12.10
C PRO A 149 -10.03 -3.57 -12.43
N SER A 150 -10.37 -3.31 -13.71
CA SER A 150 -11.73 -3.58 -14.22
C SER A 150 -12.01 -5.07 -14.29
N PHE A 151 -13.28 -5.46 -14.38
CA PHE A 151 -13.73 -6.85 -14.50
C PHE A 151 -13.05 -7.53 -15.68
N LEU A 152 -13.01 -6.86 -16.83
CA LEU A 152 -12.43 -7.42 -18.05
C LEU A 152 -10.93 -7.69 -17.87
N MET A 153 -10.20 -6.78 -17.22
CA MET A 153 -8.78 -6.95 -16.95
C MET A 153 -8.53 -8.03 -15.88
N ALA A 154 -9.31 -8.04 -14.80
CA ALA A 154 -9.26 -9.05 -13.73
C ALA A 154 -9.53 -10.47 -14.27
N GLY A 155 -10.54 -10.61 -15.13
CA GLY A 155 -10.92 -11.86 -15.76
C GLY A 155 -9.94 -12.33 -16.85
N THR A 156 -9.26 -11.40 -17.51
CA THR A 156 -8.16 -11.74 -18.44
C THR A 156 -6.95 -12.24 -17.66
N GLY A 157 -6.60 -11.57 -16.56
CA GLY A 157 -5.41 -11.85 -15.77
C GLY A 157 -4.09 -11.62 -16.52
N PRO A 158 -2.95 -11.95 -15.90
CA PRO A 158 -1.64 -11.81 -16.54
C PRO A 158 -1.50 -12.73 -17.76
N THR A 159 -1.10 -12.16 -18.90
CA THR A 159 -0.95 -12.86 -20.18
C THR A 159 0.06 -12.16 -21.07
N ASP A 160 0.75 -12.89 -21.94
CA ASP A 160 1.64 -12.27 -22.93
C ASP A 160 0.89 -11.72 -24.15
N ALA A 161 -0.36 -12.14 -24.37
CA ALA A 161 -1.18 -11.71 -25.50
C ALA A 161 -2.68 -11.73 -25.15
N SER A 162 -3.22 -10.58 -24.74
CA SER A 162 -4.66 -10.28 -24.70
C SER A 162 -5.08 -9.58 -26.00
N PRO A 163 -6.18 -10.00 -26.65
CA PRO A 163 -6.74 -9.26 -27.78
C PRO A 163 -7.13 -7.82 -27.45
N THR A 164 -7.51 -7.55 -26.19
CA THR A 164 -7.97 -6.24 -25.73
C THR A 164 -6.82 -5.39 -25.21
N PHE A 165 -5.94 -5.98 -24.38
CA PHE A 165 -4.95 -5.22 -23.62
C PHE A 165 -3.49 -5.44 -24.08
N GLY A 166 -3.25 -6.37 -25.00
CA GLY A 166 -1.90 -6.81 -25.31
C GLY A 166 -1.27 -7.57 -24.13
N LYS A 167 -0.03 -7.25 -23.76
CA LYS A 167 0.65 -7.88 -22.63
C LYS A 167 0.14 -7.31 -21.31
N LEU A 168 -0.25 -8.20 -20.38
CA LEU A 168 -0.56 -7.89 -19.00
C LEU A 168 0.41 -8.64 -18.09
N ASP A 169 1.16 -7.91 -17.27
CA ASP A 169 2.01 -8.49 -16.24
C ASP A 169 1.24 -8.60 -14.91
N THR A 170 1.80 -9.35 -13.95
CA THR A 170 1.20 -9.49 -12.61
C THR A 170 0.94 -8.13 -11.96
N ASN A 171 1.90 -7.21 -12.06
CA ASN A 171 1.80 -5.85 -11.54
C ASN A 171 0.69 -5.04 -12.23
N THR A 172 0.52 -5.23 -13.55
CA THR A 172 -0.49 -4.52 -14.35
C THR A 172 -1.91 -4.79 -13.86
N VAL A 173 -2.18 -5.97 -13.29
CA VAL A 173 -3.53 -6.36 -12.82
C VAL A 173 -3.71 -6.22 -11.31
N SER A 174 -2.79 -5.52 -10.63
CA SER A 174 -2.82 -5.34 -9.16
C SER A 174 -4.13 -4.73 -8.69
N ILE A 175 -4.71 -5.25 -7.62
CA ILE A 175 -5.87 -4.62 -6.99
C ILE A 175 -5.42 -3.34 -6.27
N VAL A 176 -5.97 -2.20 -6.69
CA VAL A 176 -5.78 -0.90 -6.04
C VAL A 176 -6.99 -0.61 -5.17
N VAL A 177 -6.75 -0.31 -3.90
CA VAL A 177 -7.81 -0.08 -2.91
C VAL A 177 -7.71 1.33 -2.35
N ARG A 178 -8.82 2.08 -2.41
CA ARG A 178 -8.99 3.32 -1.67
C ARG A 178 -9.80 3.05 -0.40
N VAL A 179 -9.17 3.31 0.74
CA VAL A 179 -9.80 3.19 2.05
C VAL A 179 -10.42 4.52 2.44
N HIS A 180 -11.70 4.48 2.80
CA HIS A 180 -12.43 5.59 3.39
C HIS A 180 -12.65 5.31 4.87
N LEU A 181 -12.46 6.33 5.70
CA LEU A 181 -12.76 6.27 7.13
C LEU A 181 -13.91 7.26 7.41
N GLU A 182 -15.06 6.76 7.83
CA GLU A 182 -16.31 7.54 7.94
C GLU A 182 -16.70 8.18 6.60
N GLU A 183 -16.71 7.38 5.53
CA GLU A 183 -17.04 7.77 4.14
C GLU A 183 -16.10 8.76 3.45
N GLU A 184 -15.12 9.31 4.16
CA GLU A 184 -14.11 10.22 3.60
C GLU A 184 -12.84 9.47 3.15
N PRO A 185 -12.28 9.80 1.97
CA PRO A 185 -11.02 9.19 1.51
C PRO A 185 -9.88 9.42 2.51
N ALA A 186 -9.20 8.35 2.89
CA ALA A 186 -8.08 8.40 3.83
C ALA A 186 -6.77 7.92 3.20
N VAL A 187 -6.75 6.73 2.61
CA VAL A 187 -5.52 6.09 2.10
C VAL A 187 -5.79 5.42 0.77
N LEU A 188 -4.97 5.71 -0.25
CA LEU A 188 -4.89 4.92 -1.47
C LEU A 188 -3.72 3.95 -1.37
N LEU A 189 -4.03 2.65 -1.45
CA LEU A 189 -3.07 1.55 -1.53
C LEU A 189 -2.90 1.16 -3.00
N ALA A 190 -1.83 1.65 -3.64
CA ALA A 190 -1.60 1.47 -5.08
C ALA A 190 -1.00 0.11 -5.47
N ALA A 191 -0.74 -0.77 -4.50
CA ALA A 191 -0.10 -2.07 -4.70
C ALA A 191 1.17 -1.93 -5.57
N ASP A 192 1.28 -2.70 -6.66
CA ASP A 192 2.41 -2.63 -7.59
C ASP A 192 1.98 -2.14 -8.98
N MET A 193 0.92 -1.33 -9.06
CA MET A 193 0.39 -0.86 -10.33
C MET A 193 1.48 -0.19 -11.20
N ASP A 194 1.50 -0.53 -12.48
CA ASP A 194 2.46 0.00 -13.46
C ASP A 194 1.83 1.11 -14.33
N ALA A 195 2.58 1.59 -15.32
CA ALA A 195 2.10 2.63 -16.22
C ALA A 195 0.90 2.20 -17.09
N VAL A 196 0.74 0.89 -17.36
CA VAL A 196 -0.40 0.37 -18.11
C VAL A 196 -1.65 0.42 -17.24
N ALA A 197 -1.54 0.00 -15.97
CA ALA A 197 -2.62 0.10 -14.99
C ALA A 197 -3.05 1.56 -14.75
N LEU A 198 -2.08 2.48 -14.58
CA LEU A 198 -2.36 3.91 -14.40
C LEU A 198 -3.10 4.49 -15.61
N LYS A 199 -2.63 4.20 -16.82
CA LYS A 199 -3.28 4.65 -18.06
C LYS A 199 -4.72 4.13 -18.15
N HIS A 200 -4.94 2.85 -17.84
CA HIS A 200 -6.28 2.27 -17.82
C HIS A 200 -7.19 2.97 -16.79
N VAL A 201 -6.69 3.28 -15.59
CA VAL A 201 -7.44 4.04 -14.59
C VAL A 201 -7.85 5.42 -15.09
N GLN A 202 -6.92 6.14 -15.76
CA GLN A 202 -7.18 7.46 -16.32
C GLN A 202 -8.22 7.42 -17.44
N GLU A 203 -8.12 6.45 -18.36
CA GLU A 203 -9.04 6.30 -19.50
C GLU A 203 -10.48 5.96 -19.06
N ASN A 204 -10.63 5.27 -17.92
CA ASN A 204 -11.93 4.90 -17.37
C ASN A 204 -12.48 5.92 -16.35
N GLY A 205 -11.76 7.03 -16.11
CA GLY A 205 -12.22 8.11 -15.24
C GLY A 205 -12.36 7.75 -13.76
N HIS A 206 -11.70 6.69 -13.28
CA HIS A 206 -11.75 6.34 -11.86
C HIS A 206 -11.01 7.38 -11.01
N GLN A 207 -11.66 7.85 -9.94
CA GLN A 207 -11.07 8.83 -9.04
C GLN A 207 -10.12 8.15 -8.05
N LEU A 208 -8.87 8.61 -7.99
CA LEU A 208 -7.87 8.13 -7.04
C LEU A 208 -7.57 9.10 -5.89
N SER A 209 -8.29 10.23 -5.81
CA SER A 209 -8.02 11.27 -4.80
C SER A 209 -8.04 10.69 -3.39
N ALA A 210 -6.95 10.92 -2.65
CA ALA A 210 -6.78 10.53 -1.26
C ALA A 210 -5.67 11.35 -0.59
N PRO A 211 -5.79 11.71 0.70
CA PRO A 211 -4.77 12.47 1.40
C PRO A 211 -3.48 11.69 1.65
N VAL A 212 -3.53 10.36 1.63
CA VAL A 212 -2.36 9.48 1.77
C VAL A 212 -2.25 8.57 0.56
N LEU A 213 -1.07 8.52 -0.05
CA LEU A 213 -0.70 7.59 -1.11
C LEU A 213 0.35 6.60 -0.59
N VAL A 214 0.06 5.31 -0.58
CA VAL A 214 1.10 4.28 -0.52
C VAL A 214 1.54 4.03 -1.97
N PHE A 215 2.75 4.51 -2.28
CA PHE A 215 3.26 4.59 -3.64
C PHE A 215 3.52 3.18 -4.19
N PRO A 216 3.22 2.93 -5.48
CA PRO A 216 3.27 1.59 -6.01
C PRO A 216 4.68 1.01 -6.13
N HIS A 217 4.76 -0.32 -6.10
CA HIS A 217 5.98 -1.08 -6.42
C HIS A 217 7.16 -0.66 -5.57
N HIS A 218 6.88 -0.25 -4.32
CA HIS A 218 7.88 0.22 -3.36
C HIS A 218 8.64 1.48 -3.81
N GLY A 219 8.21 2.15 -4.88
CA GLY A 219 8.97 3.20 -5.58
C GLY A 219 9.94 2.69 -6.65
N GLY A 220 9.67 1.49 -7.18
CA GLY A 220 10.35 0.85 -8.30
C GLY A 220 9.93 1.42 -9.67
N LEU A 221 10.47 0.81 -10.73
CA LEU A 221 10.22 1.25 -12.10
C LEU A 221 8.82 0.80 -12.58
N PRO A 222 8.10 1.65 -13.34
CA PRO A 222 6.73 1.36 -13.82
C PRO A 222 6.71 0.55 -15.13
N GLY A 223 7.61 -0.43 -15.26
CA GLY A 223 7.85 -1.14 -16.51
C GLY A 223 8.69 -0.32 -17.49
N LYS A 224 8.18 -0.11 -18.72
CA LYS A 224 8.91 0.58 -19.81
C LYS A 224 8.71 2.09 -19.87
N ALA A 225 7.83 2.66 -19.06
CA ALA A 225 7.54 4.09 -19.06
C ALA A 225 8.64 4.90 -18.34
N ASP A 226 8.70 6.21 -18.62
CA ASP A 226 9.57 7.13 -17.87
C ASP A 226 9.14 7.20 -16.40
N PRO A 227 10.01 6.85 -15.43
CA PRO A 227 9.63 6.77 -14.02
C PRO A 227 9.18 8.13 -13.44
N GLN A 228 9.82 9.23 -13.84
CA GLN A 228 9.46 10.55 -13.33
C GLN A 228 8.07 10.97 -13.80
N SER A 229 7.76 10.76 -15.09
CA SER A 229 6.45 11.08 -15.66
C SER A 229 5.36 10.24 -15.02
N PHE A 230 5.57 8.92 -14.90
CA PHE A 230 4.65 8.04 -14.19
C PHE A 230 4.36 8.50 -12.76
N ALA A 231 5.42 8.79 -11.99
CA ALA A 231 5.27 9.22 -10.61
C ALA A 231 4.57 10.59 -10.49
N LYS A 232 4.87 11.52 -11.41
CA LYS A 232 4.21 12.82 -11.48
C LYS A 232 2.72 12.67 -11.80
N ASP A 233 2.37 11.86 -12.79
CA ASP A 233 0.98 11.71 -13.23
C ASP A 233 0.13 10.98 -12.19
N LEU A 234 0.64 9.89 -11.59
CA LEU A 234 -0.03 9.22 -10.49
C LEU A 234 -0.21 10.16 -9.29
N THR A 235 0.86 10.82 -8.86
CA THR A 235 0.80 11.72 -7.70
C THR A 235 -0.15 12.89 -7.96
N GLY A 236 -0.17 13.43 -9.18
CA GLY A 236 -1.09 14.49 -9.58
C GLY A 236 -2.56 14.03 -9.57
N LEU A 237 -2.84 12.79 -10.01
CA LEU A 237 -4.18 12.22 -9.98
C LEU A 237 -4.68 11.94 -8.56
N VAL A 238 -3.78 11.60 -7.63
CA VAL A 238 -4.12 11.30 -6.23
C VAL A 238 -4.17 12.57 -5.37
N ALA A 239 -3.37 13.59 -5.70
CA ALA A 239 -3.18 14.82 -4.92
C ALA A 239 -2.91 14.59 -3.41
N PRO A 240 -1.93 13.75 -3.03
CA PRO A 240 -1.70 13.39 -1.63
C PRO A 240 -0.97 14.50 -0.86
N ARG A 241 -1.22 14.56 0.45
CA ARG A 241 -0.39 15.33 1.41
C ARG A 241 0.67 14.48 2.12
N LEU A 242 0.52 13.15 2.08
CA LEU A 242 1.50 12.18 2.56
C LEU A 242 1.72 11.10 1.51
N VAL A 243 2.97 10.85 1.14
CA VAL A 243 3.38 9.73 0.29
C VAL A 243 4.24 8.76 1.11
N ILE A 244 3.82 7.50 1.17
CA ILE A 244 4.51 6.42 1.87
C ILE A 244 5.11 5.47 0.85
N PHE A 245 6.39 5.17 0.98
CA PHE A 245 7.05 4.08 0.28
C PHE A 245 7.28 2.93 1.26
N SER A 246 6.58 1.82 1.06
CA SER A 246 6.90 0.59 1.78
C SER A 246 8.18 0.02 1.19
N ILE A 247 9.29 0.04 1.91
CA ILE A 247 10.57 -0.44 1.40
C ILE A 247 11.30 -1.25 2.45
N ARG A 248 12.15 -2.16 1.98
CA ARG A 248 13.18 -2.78 2.80
C ARG A 248 14.44 -1.94 2.77
N GLY A 249 14.92 -1.54 3.95
CA GLY A 249 16.17 -0.83 4.08
C GLY A 249 17.36 -1.74 3.83
N GLY A 250 18.45 -1.14 3.38
CA GLY A 250 19.72 -1.81 3.15
C GLY A 250 19.86 -2.50 1.78
N LEU A 251 18.81 -3.05 1.18
CA LEU A 251 19.01 -3.83 -0.04
C LEU A 251 19.22 -3.01 -1.32
N ARG A 252 19.93 -3.63 -2.27
CA ARG A 252 19.99 -3.22 -3.69
C ARG A 252 19.28 -4.26 -4.57
N PRO A 253 18.65 -3.87 -5.71
CA PRO A 253 18.45 -2.50 -6.16
C PRO A 253 17.59 -1.69 -5.18
N ALA A 254 17.90 -0.40 -5.10
CA ALA A 254 17.46 0.45 -4.02
C ALA A 254 16.19 1.20 -4.40
N ASN A 255 15.17 1.09 -3.55
CA ASN A 255 13.96 1.87 -3.65
C ASN A 255 13.90 2.95 -2.56
N PRO A 256 13.16 4.04 -2.76
CA PRO A 256 12.57 4.45 -4.04
C PRO A 256 13.64 5.01 -5.01
N HIS A 257 13.41 4.84 -6.31
CA HIS A 257 14.26 5.43 -7.35
C HIS A 257 14.24 6.97 -7.29
N ARG A 258 15.36 7.62 -7.65
CA ARG A 258 15.48 9.09 -7.61
C ARG A 258 14.52 9.78 -8.57
N GLU A 259 14.30 9.19 -9.74
CA GLU A 259 13.39 9.67 -10.77
C GLU A 259 11.94 9.63 -10.30
N ILE A 260 11.55 8.57 -9.59
CA ILE A 260 10.24 8.44 -8.94
C ILE A 260 10.06 9.56 -7.92
N MET A 261 11.03 9.73 -7.01
CA MET A 261 11.00 10.79 -6.00
C MET A 261 10.90 12.19 -6.60
N ALA A 262 11.61 12.42 -7.71
CA ALA A 262 11.55 13.65 -8.46
C ALA A 262 10.15 13.89 -9.05
N GLY A 263 9.49 12.85 -9.60
CA GLY A 263 8.13 12.94 -10.11
C GLY A 263 7.10 13.27 -9.03
N VAL A 264 7.20 12.60 -7.87
CA VAL A 264 6.37 12.90 -6.69
C VAL A 264 6.53 14.36 -6.28
N ARG A 265 7.77 14.86 -6.16
CA ARG A 265 8.04 16.26 -5.76
C ARG A 265 7.56 17.29 -6.77
N LEU A 266 7.57 16.97 -8.06
CA LEU A 266 7.04 17.85 -9.10
C LEU A 266 5.51 18.00 -9.02
N ALA A 267 4.80 16.94 -8.66
CA ALA A 267 3.34 16.95 -8.56
C ALA A 267 2.83 17.45 -7.19
N ALA A 268 3.53 17.10 -6.12
CA ALA A 268 3.15 17.41 -4.74
C ALA A 268 4.37 17.96 -3.98
N PRO A 269 4.76 19.23 -4.23
CA PRO A 269 5.95 19.83 -3.64
C PRO A 269 5.93 19.82 -2.10
N ASP A 270 4.75 20.07 -1.51
CA ASP A 270 4.56 20.18 -0.07
C ASP A 270 4.20 18.86 0.63
N ALA A 271 4.01 17.77 -0.13
CA ALA A 271 3.66 16.49 0.47
C ALA A 271 4.77 16.01 1.43
N HIS A 272 4.38 15.50 2.59
CA HIS A 272 5.32 14.78 3.43
C HIS A 272 5.65 13.45 2.75
N ILE A 273 6.93 13.08 2.69
CA ILE A 273 7.35 11.79 2.13
C ILE A 273 8.00 10.97 3.25
N ALA A 274 7.54 9.73 3.41
CA ALA A 274 8.02 8.79 4.39
C ALA A 274 8.33 7.45 3.74
N CYS A 275 9.33 6.75 4.26
CA CYS A 275 9.60 5.36 3.92
C CYS A 275 9.41 4.51 5.18
N THR A 276 8.97 3.25 5.04
CA THR A 276 8.89 2.35 6.20
C THR A 276 10.29 2.07 6.75
N GLN A 277 11.27 1.78 5.88
CA GLN A 277 12.68 1.67 6.25
C GLN A 277 13.55 2.68 5.53
N LEU A 278 14.80 2.84 5.97
CA LEU A 278 15.78 3.73 5.35
C LEU A 278 16.33 3.12 4.07
N SER A 279 16.09 3.80 2.95
CA SER A 279 16.73 3.49 1.67
C SER A 279 18.25 3.64 1.77
N VAL A 280 19.00 2.84 1.02
CA VAL A 280 20.46 3.04 0.86
C VAL A 280 20.81 4.35 0.14
N HIS A 281 19.83 5.01 -0.48
CA HIS A 281 19.99 6.38 -0.97
C HIS A 281 20.00 7.42 0.16
N CYS A 282 19.44 7.09 1.31
CA CYS A 282 19.30 7.99 2.47
C CYS A 282 20.40 7.80 3.50
N HIS A 283 20.86 6.57 3.69
CA HIS A 283 21.86 6.24 4.72
C HIS A 283 22.61 4.95 4.32
N GLU A 284 23.88 4.83 4.71
CA GLU A 284 24.68 3.64 4.38
C GLU A 284 24.15 2.41 5.15
N GLU A 285 23.93 1.30 4.44
CA GLU A 285 23.30 0.08 4.97
C GLU A 285 23.95 -0.51 6.24
N LYS A 286 25.25 -0.25 6.44
CA LYS A 286 26.06 -0.83 7.51
C LYS A 286 25.89 -0.16 8.87
N GLN A 287 25.35 1.06 8.92
CA GLN A 287 25.21 1.83 10.16
C GLN A 287 23.77 1.77 10.67
N LEU A 288 23.61 1.35 11.92
CA LEU A 288 22.33 1.38 12.63
C LEU A 288 22.00 2.82 12.99
N VAL A 289 20.78 3.26 12.69
CA VAL A 289 20.39 4.67 12.90
C VAL A 289 19.79 4.89 14.28
N THR A 290 19.02 3.93 14.79
CA THR A 290 18.45 3.98 16.14
C THR A 290 18.02 2.59 16.62
N ASP A 291 18.16 2.32 17.92
CA ASP A 291 17.59 1.15 18.59
C ASP A 291 16.12 1.36 19.02
N ARG A 292 15.67 2.63 19.07
CA ARG A 292 14.31 3.04 19.42
C ARG A 292 13.54 3.52 18.19
N HIS A 293 12.37 2.95 17.97
CA HIS A 293 11.49 3.30 16.85
C HIS A 293 10.61 4.52 17.19
N LEU A 294 10.26 5.33 16.18
CA LEU A 294 9.48 6.57 16.36
C LEU A 294 8.06 6.33 16.91
N ALA A 295 7.54 5.11 16.74
CA ALA A 295 6.27 4.66 17.28
C ALA A 295 6.39 3.25 17.87
N VAL A 296 5.47 2.87 18.76
CA VAL A 296 5.47 1.54 19.41
C VAL A 296 4.91 0.44 18.50
N ILE A 297 4.41 0.77 17.31
CA ILE A 297 3.82 -0.13 16.31
C ILE A 297 4.84 -1.19 15.82
N PRO A 298 4.45 -2.47 15.59
CA PRO A 298 5.31 -3.51 15.05
C PRO A 298 5.96 -3.05 13.75
N ALA A 299 7.29 -3.19 13.65
CA ALA A 299 8.07 -2.74 12.50
C ALA A 299 9.28 -3.66 12.30
N ALA A 300 9.44 -4.23 11.11
CA ALA A 300 10.53 -5.15 10.78
C ALA A 300 11.90 -4.44 10.86
N GLY A 301 11.98 -3.19 10.43
CA GLY A 301 13.20 -2.40 10.42
C GLY A 301 13.78 -2.19 11.82
N ARG A 302 12.94 -2.20 12.87
CA ARG A 302 13.32 -1.95 14.26
C ARG A 302 14.41 -2.90 14.74
N LYS A 303 14.26 -4.21 14.49
CA LYS A 303 15.23 -5.24 14.91
C LYS A 303 16.63 -5.00 14.33
N SER A 304 16.68 -4.31 13.20
CA SER A 304 17.92 -4.02 12.49
C SER A 304 18.25 -2.52 12.46
N GLY A 305 17.65 -1.70 13.34
CA GLY A 305 17.89 -0.26 13.44
C GLY A 305 17.77 0.52 12.12
N ARG A 306 16.89 0.06 11.22
CA ARG A 306 16.74 0.55 9.85
C ARG A 306 15.41 1.22 9.57
N SER A 307 14.49 1.26 10.53
CA SER A 307 13.21 1.94 10.32
C SER A 307 13.44 3.43 10.06
N CYS A 308 12.73 3.97 9.07
CA CYS A 308 12.69 5.40 8.81
C CYS A 308 11.48 6.00 9.55
N ALA A 309 10.30 5.99 8.93
CA ALA A 309 9.04 6.19 9.65
C ALA A 309 8.56 4.90 10.35
N GLY A 310 9.02 3.74 9.86
CA GLY A 310 8.47 2.42 10.16
C GLY A 310 7.00 2.31 9.79
N SER A 311 6.25 1.55 10.58
CA SER A 311 4.81 1.42 10.40
C SER A 311 4.11 2.75 10.71
N VAL A 312 3.21 3.15 9.84
CA VAL A 312 2.46 4.41 9.93
C VAL A 312 0.99 4.12 10.08
N THR A 313 0.39 4.55 11.19
CA THR A 313 -1.06 4.51 11.40
C THR A 313 -1.70 5.83 11.01
N VAL A 314 -2.78 5.76 10.24
CA VAL A 314 -3.66 6.86 9.87
C VAL A 314 -4.97 6.65 10.60
N THR A 315 -5.31 7.53 11.53
CA THR A 315 -6.53 7.44 12.35
C THR A 315 -7.44 8.60 12.03
N ARG A 316 -8.74 8.32 11.88
CA ARG A 316 -9.78 9.36 11.76
C ARG A 316 -10.05 9.95 13.14
N VAL A 317 -10.06 11.27 13.23
CA VAL A 317 -10.40 12.04 14.43
C VAL A 317 -11.25 13.24 14.04
N GLU A 318 -11.94 13.89 14.99
CA GLU A 318 -12.77 15.08 14.70
C GLU A 318 -12.06 16.15 13.85
N ALA A 319 -10.76 16.38 14.11
CA ALA A 319 -9.94 17.37 13.41
C ALA A 319 -9.33 16.90 12.07
N GLY A 320 -9.75 15.74 11.53
CA GLY A 320 -9.29 15.19 10.25
C GLY A 320 -8.55 13.85 10.41
N LEU A 321 -7.33 13.74 9.86
CA LEU A 321 -6.51 12.53 10.04
C LEU A 321 -5.29 12.81 10.92
N ARG A 322 -5.13 11.97 11.94
CA ARG A 322 -3.97 11.89 12.81
C ARG A 322 -3.03 10.79 12.34
N PHE A 323 -1.72 11.01 12.46
CA PHE A 323 -0.68 10.06 12.08
C PHE A 323 0.11 9.60 13.30
N ASP A 324 0.46 8.31 13.33
CA ASP A 324 1.40 7.73 14.30
C ASP A 324 2.48 6.91 13.56
N PRO A 325 3.78 7.27 13.66
CA PRO A 325 4.31 8.40 14.40
C PRO A 325 3.81 9.75 13.86
N PRO A 326 3.73 10.81 14.70
CA PRO A 326 3.44 12.15 14.20
C PRO A 326 4.42 12.55 13.10
N LEU A 327 3.91 13.17 12.03
CA LEU A 327 4.74 13.54 10.87
C LEU A 327 5.90 14.46 11.26
N GLU A 328 5.70 15.33 12.26
CA GLU A 328 6.74 16.22 12.79
C GLU A 328 7.85 15.46 13.53
N THR A 329 7.51 14.37 14.24
CA THR A 329 8.49 13.50 14.89
C THR A 329 9.37 12.80 13.84
N HIS A 330 8.76 12.27 12.77
CA HIS A 330 9.54 11.74 11.65
C HIS A 330 10.38 12.82 10.97
N ARG A 331 9.84 14.03 10.79
CA ARG A 331 10.57 15.16 10.21
C ARG A 331 11.80 15.51 11.03
N SER A 332 11.64 15.67 12.34
CA SER A 332 12.72 15.95 13.27
C SER A 332 13.80 14.86 13.25
N PHE A 333 13.40 13.58 13.15
CA PHE A 333 14.35 12.48 13.00
C PHE A 333 15.15 12.58 11.70
N VAL A 334 14.49 12.81 10.57
CA VAL A 334 15.15 12.96 9.27
C VAL A 334 16.11 14.16 9.26
N ASP A 335 15.73 15.26 9.90
CA ASP A 335 16.45 16.53 9.86
C ASP A 335 17.49 16.66 11.00
N SER A 336 17.56 15.68 11.91
CA SER A 336 18.49 15.66 13.06
C SER A 336 19.97 15.54 12.69
N GLY A 337 20.28 15.23 11.42
CA GLY A 337 21.62 14.86 10.96
C GLY A 337 21.95 13.37 11.11
N THR A 338 21.07 12.57 11.71
CA THR A 338 21.27 11.11 11.81
C THR A 338 21.11 10.41 10.45
N VAL A 339 20.21 10.91 9.60
CA VAL A 339 20.06 10.43 8.21
C VAL A 339 21.01 11.21 7.31
N ALA A 340 21.90 10.53 6.59
CA ALA A 340 23.06 11.16 5.95
C ALA A 340 22.67 11.98 4.70
N SER A 341 21.78 11.44 3.86
CA SER A 341 21.38 12.04 2.59
C SER A 341 19.89 11.84 2.32
N PRO A 342 19.00 12.38 3.17
CA PRO A 342 17.59 12.06 3.15
C PRO A 342 16.92 12.41 1.82
N LEU A 343 16.56 11.38 1.04
CA LEU A 343 16.00 11.51 -0.30
C LEU A 343 14.65 12.25 -0.28
N CYS A 344 13.88 12.11 0.80
CA CYS A 344 12.61 12.80 1.03
C CYS A 344 12.77 14.32 1.26
N ARG A 345 14.00 14.80 1.51
CA ARG A 345 14.34 16.22 1.69
C ARG A 345 15.06 16.83 0.49
N LEU A 346 15.25 16.07 -0.59
CA LEU A 346 15.84 16.65 -1.80
C LEU A 346 15.04 17.88 -2.23
N PRO A 347 15.73 18.95 -2.66
CA PRO A 347 15.05 20.11 -3.22
C PRO A 347 14.20 19.68 -4.41
N ILE A 348 13.12 20.42 -4.63
CA ILE A 348 12.28 20.22 -5.80
C ILE A 348 13.20 20.31 -7.04
N PRO A 349 13.24 19.29 -7.90
CA PRO A 349 14.08 19.31 -9.09
C PRO A 349 13.77 20.56 -9.91
N GLY A 350 14.79 21.31 -10.30
CA GLY A 350 14.63 22.40 -11.26
C GLY A 350 14.12 21.87 -12.61
N PRO A 351 13.57 22.75 -13.48
CA PRO A 351 13.15 22.34 -14.82
C PRO A 351 14.31 21.64 -15.54
N ARG A 352 14.07 20.44 -16.10
CA ARG A 352 15.09 19.75 -16.91
C ARG A 352 15.51 20.69 -18.03
N LYS A 353 16.81 20.97 -18.17
CA LYS A 353 17.33 21.57 -19.41
C LYS A 353 16.91 20.66 -20.56
N ALA A 354 16.36 21.23 -21.63
CA ALA A 354 16.09 20.48 -22.85
C ALA A 354 17.38 19.76 -23.27
N PRO A 355 17.30 18.52 -23.79
CA PRO A 355 18.47 17.88 -24.35
C PRO A 355 19.08 18.80 -25.41
N ASP A 356 20.38 19.06 -25.31
CA ASP A 356 21.10 19.85 -26.30
C ASP A 356 20.82 19.22 -27.67
N ILE A 357 20.12 19.95 -28.53
CA ILE A 357 20.01 19.61 -29.95
C ILE A 357 21.42 19.82 -30.49
N ILE A 358 22.19 18.73 -30.56
CA ILE A 358 23.46 18.70 -31.28
C ILE A 358 23.13 19.10 -32.72
N GLY A 359 23.73 20.21 -33.15
CA GLY A 359 23.43 20.86 -34.42
C GLY A 359 23.53 19.90 -35.60
N LEU A 360 22.52 19.95 -36.46
CA LEU A 360 22.66 19.54 -37.85
C LEU A 360 23.54 20.60 -38.51
N GLU A 361 24.76 20.22 -38.87
CA GLU A 361 25.62 21.00 -39.74
C GLU A 361 24.86 21.30 -41.05
N GLU A 362 24.71 22.58 -41.36
CA GLU A 362 24.32 23.04 -42.69
C GLU A 362 25.39 22.60 -43.68
N VAL A 363 25.05 21.64 -44.53
CA VAL A 363 25.82 21.34 -45.74
C VAL A 363 25.59 22.52 -46.69
N ALA A 364 26.62 23.35 -46.82
CA ALA A 364 26.69 24.38 -47.84
C ALA A 364 26.80 23.72 -49.23
N ASP A 365 25.73 23.78 -50.02
CA ASP A 365 25.80 23.55 -51.45
C ASP A 365 26.44 24.77 -52.12
N GLY A 366 27.61 24.56 -52.69
CA GLY A 366 28.24 25.44 -53.64
C GLY A 366 28.29 24.78 -55.02
N THR A 367 27.92 25.58 -56.03
CA THR A 367 27.95 25.39 -57.50
C THR A 367 26.82 24.61 -58.16
#